data_AF-A0A6P6S916-F1
#
_entry.id   AF-A0A6P6S916-F1
#
_cell.length_a   1.000
_cell.length_b   1.000
_cell.length_c   1.000
_cell.angle_alpha   90.00
_cell.angle_beta   90.00
_cell.angle_gamma   90.00
#
_symmetry.space_group_name_H-M   'P 1'
#
loop_
_entity.id
_entity.type
_entity.pdbx_description
1 polymer ?
#
loop_
_entity_poly.entity_id
_entity_poly.type
_entity_poly.pdbx_seq_one_letter_code
_entity_poly.pdbx_strand_id
1 'polypeptide(L)'
;MNFNHALNRSIRGFCQANLAEAECIRVADLGCASGPNTLLAVESIIDSINRECHNLNILKLPNIQVFLNDLMSNDFNSIFKLLPSFYQKLEESCGRGSMSCFIAAMPGSFYGRPFPDNSMHFIHSSYSLHWLSQVPSGLVTEEGLPLNKGNIYIGKTSPKNVHDAYLDQFDRDFTNFLSARADELHITFRTYLG
;
A
#
# COMPACT_ATOMS: atom_id res chain seq x y z
N MET A 1 -10.75 0.48 -16.83
CA MET A 1 -9.99 -0.71 -16.40
C MET A 1 -10.52 -1.10 -15.04
N ASN A 2 -10.95 -2.35 -14.83
CA ASN A 2 -11.49 -2.79 -13.54
C ASN A 2 -10.32 -2.89 -12.54
N PHE A 3 -10.39 -2.20 -11.39
CA PHE A 3 -9.32 -2.14 -10.36
C PHE A 3 -8.74 -3.53 -10.04
N ASN A 4 -9.63 -4.52 -9.93
CA ASN A 4 -9.25 -5.90 -9.65
C ASN A 4 -8.38 -6.54 -10.76
N HIS A 5 -8.51 -6.14 -12.03
CA HIS A 5 -7.78 -6.78 -13.12
C HIS A 5 -6.27 -6.47 -13.09
N ALA A 6 -5.89 -5.22 -12.81
CA ALA A 6 -4.48 -4.84 -12.79
C ALA A 6 -3.76 -5.38 -11.55
N LEU A 7 -4.44 -5.34 -10.39
CA LEU A 7 -3.98 -5.98 -9.15
C LEU A 7 -3.77 -7.48 -9.35
N ASN A 8 -4.78 -8.19 -9.88
CA ASN A 8 -4.71 -9.63 -10.16
C ASN A 8 -3.54 -9.99 -11.09
N ARG A 9 -3.30 -9.16 -12.13
CA ARG A 9 -2.18 -9.38 -13.04
C ARG A 9 -0.82 -9.21 -12.36
N SER A 10 -0.69 -8.21 -11.49
CA SER A 10 0.55 -7.98 -10.73
C SER A 10 0.83 -9.12 -9.76
N ILE A 11 -0.18 -9.55 -9.01
CA ILE A 11 -0.09 -10.70 -8.08
C ILE A 11 0.23 -11.97 -8.84
N ARG A 12 -0.41 -12.24 -9.99
CA ARG A 12 -0.08 -13.39 -10.83
C ARG A 12 1.40 -13.41 -11.25
N GLY A 13 1.91 -12.27 -11.74
CA GLY A 13 3.32 -12.16 -12.11
C GLY A 13 4.27 -12.36 -10.93
N PHE A 14 3.88 -11.90 -9.73
CA PHE A 14 4.61 -12.14 -8.48
C PHE A 14 4.61 -13.64 -8.11
N CYS A 15 3.43 -14.24 -8.09
CA CYS A 15 3.16 -15.62 -7.74
C CYS A 15 3.97 -16.59 -8.61
N GLN A 16 3.90 -16.45 -9.93
CA GLN A 16 4.60 -17.33 -10.88
C GLN A 16 6.12 -17.35 -10.71
N ALA A 17 6.71 -16.24 -10.25
CA ALA A 17 8.16 -16.15 -10.10
C ALA A 17 8.67 -16.70 -8.76
N ASN A 18 7.82 -16.82 -7.73
CA ASN A 18 8.32 -16.90 -6.35
C ASN A 18 7.53 -17.80 -5.38
N LEU A 19 6.31 -18.23 -5.73
CA LEU A 19 5.45 -18.96 -4.79
C LEU A 19 5.97 -20.36 -4.43
N ALA A 20 6.71 -21.02 -5.32
CA ALA A 20 7.10 -22.42 -5.16
C ALA A 20 8.08 -22.63 -3.98
N GLU A 21 8.77 -21.58 -3.55
CA GLU A 21 9.83 -21.64 -2.52
C GLU A 21 9.47 -20.86 -1.24
N ALA A 22 8.38 -20.09 -1.25
CA ALA A 22 8.05 -19.19 -0.14
C ALA A 22 7.21 -19.90 0.93
N GLU A 23 7.77 -20.11 2.12
CA GLU A 23 6.99 -20.58 3.29
C GLU A 23 6.02 -19.51 3.84
N CYS A 24 6.37 -18.23 3.66
CA CYS A 24 5.58 -17.08 4.11
C CYS A 24 5.67 -15.93 3.11
N ILE A 25 4.53 -15.43 2.67
CA ILE A 25 4.41 -14.26 1.80
C ILE A 25 4.12 -13.04 2.66
N ARG A 26 4.99 -12.04 2.57
CA ARG A 26 4.87 -10.76 3.28
C ARG A 26 4.34 -9.68 2.34
N VAL A 27 3.19 -9.14 2.69
CA VAL A 27 2.49 -8.10 1.94
C VAL A 27 2.40 -6.83 2.76
N ALA A 28 2.55 -5.66 2.15
CA ALA A 28 2.17 -4.39 2.76
C ALA A 28 1.04 -3.71 1.99
N ASP A 29 0.12 -3.09 2.72
CA ASP A 29 -0.82 -2.09 2.20
C ASP A 29 -0.42 -0.71 2.76
N LEU A 30 0.08 0.17 1.89
CA LEU A 30 0.61 1.49 2.24
C LEU A 30 -0.44 2.58 2.03
N GLY A 31 -0.77 3.28 3.12
CA GLY A 31 -1.90 4.20 3.18
C GLY A 31 -3.23 3.46 3.28
N CYS A 32 -3.29 2.50 4.19
CA CYS A 32 -4.41 1.56 4.34
C CYS A 32 -5.71 2.24 4.82
N ALA A 33 -5.64 3.48 5.30
CA ALA A 33 -6.71 4.21 5.96
C ALA A 33 -7.31 3.42 7.13
N SER A 34 -8.61 3.59 7.37
CA SER A 34 -9.36 2.93 8.44
C SER A 34 -10.67 2.33 7.92
N GLY A 35 -11.21 1.37 8.67
CA GLY A 35 -12.53 0.80 8.42
C GLY A 35 -12.54 -0.40 7.45
N PRO A 36 -13.73 -0.79 6.94
CA PRO A 36 -13.90 -2.03 6.20
C PRO A 36 -13.12 -2.09 4.88
N ASN A 37 -12.91 -0.95 4.23
CA ASN A 37 -12.21 -0.88 2.94
C ASN A 37 -10.78 -1.42 3.01
N THR A 38 -10.09 -1.16 4.13
CA THR A 38 -8.75 -1.70 4.39
C THR A 38 -8.74 -3.22 4.29
N LEU A 39 -9.69 -3.87 4.96
CA LEU A 39 -9.77 -5.33 4.99
C LEU A 39 -10.27 -5.92 3.68
N LEU A 40 -11.08 -5.19 2.90
CA LEU A 40 -11.48 -5.61 1.55
C LEU A 40 -10.29 -5.65 0.57
N ALA A 41 -9.36 -4.69 0.67
CA ALA A 41 -8.13 -4.72 -0.12
C ALA A 41 -7.27 -5.94 0.23
N VAL A 42 -7.12 -6.21 1.53
CA VAL A 42 -6.40 -7.40 2.03
C VAL A 42 -7.05 -8.70 1.55
N GLU A 43 -8.38 -8.80 1.64
CA GLU A 43 -9.16 -9.95 1.14
C GLU A 43 -8.87 -10.20 -0.33
N SER A 44 -8.92 -9.15 -1.17
CA SER A 44 -8.66 -9.24 -2.61
C SER A 44 -7.25 -9.75 -2.93
N ILE A 45 -6.25 -9.33 -2.14
CA ILE A 45 -4.87 -9.79 -2.29
C ILE A 45 -4.75 -11.27 -1.89
N ILE A 46 -5.32 -11.66 -0.76
CA ILE A 46 -5.28 -13.04 -0.26
C ILE A 46 -5.98 -13.99 -1.25
N ASP A 47 -7.17 -13.64 -1.71
CA ASP A 47 -7.92 -14.41 -2.70
C ASP A 47 -7.13 -14.59 -3.99
N SER A 48 -6.41 -13.55 -4.40
CA SER A 48 -5.56 -13.60 -5.59
C SER A 48 -4.37 -14.51 -5.43
N ILE A 49 -3.68 -14.45 -4.28
CA ILE A 49 -2.58 -15.37 -3.97
C ILE A 49 -3.09 -16.81 -3.94
N ASN A 50 -4.23 -17.07 -3.29
CA ASN A 50 -4.82 -18.40 -3.20
C ASN A 50 -5.20 -18.99 -4.55
N ARG A 51 -5.83 -18.17 -5.40
CA ARG A 51 -6.17 -18.55 -6.78
C ARG A 51 -4.92 -18.95 -7.57
N GLU A 52 -3.83 -18.19 -7.44
CA GLU A 52 -2.59 -18.53 -8.13
C GLU A 52 -1.89 -19.75 -7.53
N CYS A 53 -1.97 -19.98 -6.21
CA CYS A 53 -1.50 -21.23 -5.59
C CYS A 53 -2.22 -22.44 -6.18
N HIS A 54 -3.55 -22.36 -6.33
CA HIS A 54 -4.35 -23.40 -6.96
C HIS A 54 -3.95 -23.61 -8.43
N ASN A 55 -3.78 -22.53 -9.21
CA ASN A 55 -3.35 -22.61 -10.61
C ASN A 55 -1.96 -23.24 -10.78
N LEU A 56 -1.07 -23.06 -9.81
CA LEU A 56 0.28 -23.60 -9.79
C LEU A 56 0.38 -25.00 -9.14
N ASN A 57 -0.75 -25.61 -8.75
CA ASN A 57 -0.82 -26.90 -8.06
C ASN A 57 -0.02 -26.95 -6.75
N ILE A 58 0.02 -25.84 -6.00
CA ILE A 58 0.70 -25.77 -4.72
C ILE A 58 -0.15 -26.50 -3.67
N LEU A 59 0.34 -27.64 -3.20
CA LEU A 59 -0.38 -28.53 -2.29
C LEU A 59 -0.50 -27.95 -0.86
N LYS A 60 0.49 -27.17 -0.42
CA LYS A 60 0.50 -26.54 0.90
C LYS A 60 0.51 -25.02 0.73
N LEU A 61 -0.59 -24.39 1.11
CA LEU A 61 -0.73 -22.94 1.07
C LEU A 61 0.33 -22.27 1.98
N PRO A 62 1.05 -21.24 1.47
CA PRO A 62 2.03 -20.52 2.28
C PRO A 62 1.33 -19.67 3.34
N ASN A 63 2.03 -19.36 4.43
CA ASN A 63 1.54 -18.36 5.37
C ASN A 63 1.50 -16.99 4.69
N ILE A 64 0.56 -16.14 5.09
CA ILE A 64 0.48 -14.76 4.61
C ILE A 64 0.63 -13.83 5.81
N GLN A 65 1.60 -12.93 5.76
CA GLN A 65 1.79 -11.87 6.74
C GLN A 65 1.48 -10.53 6.06
N VAL A 66 0.51 -9.80 6.58
CA VAL A 66 0.04 -8.54 6.03
C VAL A 66 0.39 -7.41 6.98
N PHE A 67 1.06 -6.38 6.47
CA PHE A 67 1.36 -5.15 7.19
C PHE A 67 0.47 -4.03 6.69
N LEU A 68 -0.38 -3.52 7.58
CA LEU A 68 -1.21 -2.35 7.35
C LEU A 68 -0.41 -1.11 7.76
N ASN A 69 0.02 -0.32 6.78
CA ASN A 69 0.75 0.91 7.03
C ASN A 69 -0.15 2.12 6.79
N ASP A 70 -0.10 3.06 7.73
CA ASP A 70 -0.65 4.40 7.60
C ASP A 70 0.08 5.31 8.60
N LEU A 71 -0.26 6.60 8.61
CA LEU A 71 0.28 7.56 9.56
C LEU A 71 -0.03 7.15 11.01
N MET A 72 0.82 7.62 11.94
CA MET A 72 0.66 7.39 13.38
C MET A 72 -0.71 7.83 13.93
N SER A 73 -1.35 8.78 13.24
CA SER A 73 -2.67 9.33 13.59
C SER A 73 -3.85 8.48 13.11
N ASN A 74 -3.61 7.41 12.35
CA ASN A 74 -4.67 6.54 11.84
C ASN A 74 -5.34 5.72 12.94
N ASP A 75 -6.62 5.39 12.76
CA ASP A 75 -7.40 4.61 13.72
C ASP A 75 -7.24 3.09 13.49
N PHE A 76 -6.05 2.57 13.76
CA PHE A 76 -5.78 1.12 13.70
C PHE A 76 -6.68 0.32 14.66
N ASN A 77 -7.14 0.94 15.77
CA ASN A 77 -8.02 0.27 16.72
C ASN A 77 -9.36 -0.11 16.09
N SER A 78 -9.90 0.74 15.19
CA SER A 78 -11.10 0.41 14.43
C SER A 78 -10.90 -0.85 13.57
N ILE A 79 -9.75 -0.98 12.91
CA ILE A 79 -9.40 -2.14 12.08
C ILE A 79 -9.26 -3.39 12.95
N PHE A 80 -8.54 -3.29 14.07
CA PHE A 80 -8.30 -4.43 14.97
C PHE A 80 -9.59 -5.00 15.56
N LYS A 81 -10.60 -4.16 15.81
CA LYS A 81 -11.93 -4.61 16.23
C LYS A 81 -12.67 -5.44 15.16
N LEU A 82 -12.34 -5.26 13.88
CA LEU A 82 -12.93 -5.99 12.76
C LEU A 82 -12.19 -7.29 12.41
N LEU A 83 -10.97 -7.50 12.93
CA LEU A 83 -10.18 -8.70 12.63
C LEU A 83 -10.86 -10.03 12.98
N PRO A 84 -11.59 -10.18 14.11
CA PRO A 84 -12.23 -11.45 14.44
C PRO A 84 -13.24 -11.92 13.37
N SER A 85 -14.13 -11.03 12.93
CA SER A 85 -15.12 -11.36 11.88
C SER A 85 -14.45 -11.55 10.52
N PHE A 86 -13.39 -10.80 10.25
CA PHE A 86 -12.59 -10.97 9.05
C PHE A 86 -11.92 -12.35 8.97
N TYR A 87 -11.28 -12.82 10.05
CA TYR A 87 -10.67 -14.16 10.06
C TYR A 87 -11.71 -15.28 9.95
N GLN A 88 -12.88 -15.14 10.57
CA GLN A 88 -13.98 -16.08 10.39
C GLN A 88 -14.39 -16.17 8.91
N LYS A 89 -14.56 -15.02 8.25
CA LYS A 89 -14.90 -14.96 6.83
C LYS A 89 -13.84 -15.62 5.94
N LEU A 90 -12.54 -15.42 6.23
CA LEU A 90 -11.46 -16.06 5.47
C LEU A 90 -11.44 -17.60 5.66
N GLU A 91 -11.77 -18.07 6.86
CA GLU A 91 -11.85 -19.51 7.14
C GLU A 91 -12.99 -20.15 6.34
N GLU A 92 -14.16 -19.50 6.31
CA GLU A 92 -15.34 -19.92 5.55
C GLU A 92 -15.11 -19.86 4.02
N SER A 93 -14.40 -18.84 3.51
CA SER A 93 -14.27 -18.60 2.07
C SER A 93 -13.16 -19.40 1.39
N CYS A 94 -12.03 -19.60 2.06
CA CYS A 94 -10.83 -20.17 1.43
C CYS A 94 -10.07 -21.15 2.33
N GLY A 95 -10.68 -21.60 3.44
CA GLY A 95 -10.05 -22.52 4.39
C GLY A 95 -8.85 -21.89 5.12
N ARG A 96 -8.69 -20.55 5.05
CA ARG A 96 -7.64 -19.81 5.73
C ARG A 96 -8.20 -19.10 6.95
N GLY A 97 -8.04 -19.68 8.13
CA GLY A 97 -8.30 -18.97 9.38
C GLY A 97 -7.09 -18.16 9.87
N SER A 98 -7.18 -17.71 11.13
CA SER A 98 -6.08 -17.04 11.86
C SER A 98 -4.77 -17.86 11.95
N MET A 99 -4.82 -19.14 11.57
CA MET A 99 -3.66 -20.05 11.55
C MET A 99 -2.74 -19.86 10.35
N SER A 100 -3.17 -19.16 9.29
CA SER A 100 -2.38 -19.01 8.05
C SER A 100 -2.32 -17.59 7.48
N CYS A 101 -2.99 -16.64 8.15
CA CYS A 101 -2.99 -15.21 7.81
C CYS A 101 -2.72 -14.40 9.09
N PHE A 102 -1.71 -13.52 9.05
CA PHE A 102 -1.25 -12.73 10.18
C PHE A 102 -1.25 -11.25 9.81
N ILE A 103 -2.18 -10.49 10.38
CA ILE A 103 -2.28 -9.05 10.13
C ILE A 103 -1.60 -8.27 11.27
N ALA A 104 -0.71 -7.36 10.91
CA ALA A 104 -0.03 -6.43 11.80
C ALA A 104 -0.18 -4.99 11.29
N ALA A 105 -0.13 -4.00 12.18
CA ALA A 105 0.00 -2.59 11.80
C ALA A 105 1.47 -2.18 11.81
N MET A 106 1.86 -1.34 10.84
CA MET A 106 3.19 -0.72 10.76
C MET A 106 3.01 0.80 10.63
N PRO A 107 2.83 1.53 11.74
CA PRO A 107 2.52 2.95 11.68
C PRO A 107 3.74 3.79 11.30
N GLY A 108 3.55 4.80 10.45
CA GLY A 108 4.61 5.67 9.94
C GLY A 108 4.34 6.14 8.51
N SER A 109 5.03 7.20 8.08
CA SER A 109 4.91 7.68 6.69
C SER A 109 5.51 6.68 5.71
N PHE A 110 4.77 6.35 4.65
CA PHE A 110 5.28 5.52 3.54
C PHE A 110 6.29 6.26 2.65
N TYR A 111 6.49 7.57 2.82
CA TYR A 111 7.60 8.27 2.17
C TYR A 111 8.96 7.98 2.82
N GLY A 112 8.93 7.43 4.04
CA GLY A 112 10.11 6.87 4.69
C GLY A 112 10.21 5.35 4.49
N ARG A 113 10.94 4.73 5.43
CA ARG A 113 11.22 3.29 5.44
C ARG A 113 10.50 2.57 6.59
N PRO A 114 9.26 2.10 6.40
CA PRO A 114 8.56 1.26 7.36
C PRO A 114 9.12 -0.16 7.47
N PHE A 115 9.90 -0.67 6.50
CA PHE A 115 10.35 -2.07 6.53
C PHE A 115 11.88 -2.24 6.43
N PRO A 116 12.43 -3.34 6.99
CA PRO A 116 13.82 -3.73 6.76
C PRO A 116 14.14 -4.01 5.28
N ASP A 117 15.42 -4.01 4.94
CA ASP A 117 15.88 -4.36 3.59
C ASP A 117 15.43 -5.78 3.23
N ASN A 118 15.00 -5.98 1.97
CA ASN A 118 14.67 -7.29 1.42
C ASN A 118 13.66 -8.12 2.26
N SER A 119 12.75 -7.47 2.98
CA SER A 119 11.78 -8.16 3.83
C SER A 119 10.41 -8.32 3.19
N MET A 120 10.07 -7.53 2.16
CA MET A 120 8.73 -7.50 1.58
C MET A 120 8.67 -8.22 0.22
N HIS A 121 7.57 -8.92 -0.02
CA HIS A 121 7.33 -9.67 -1.26
C HIS A 121 6.37 -8.96 -2.21
N PHE A 122 5.38 -8.26 -1.65
CA PHE A 122 4.43 -7.50 -2.43
C PHE A 122 4.02 -6.25 -1.67
N ILE A 123 3.95 -5.12 -2.36
CA ILE A 123 3.54 -3.85 -1.80
C ILE A 123 2.42 -3.28 -2.65
N HIS A 124 1.30 -3.01 -1.98
CA HIS A 124 0.11 -2.39 -2.52
C HIS A 124 -0.02 -0.97 -1.96
N SER A 125 -0.42 -0.03 -2.80
CA SER A 125 -0.90 1.29 -2.37
C SER A 125 -2.01 1.74 -3.33
N SER A 126 -3.11 2.22 -2.77
CA SER A 126 -4.29 2.63 -3.54
C SER A 126 -4.82 3.94 -3.01
N TYR A 127 -4.94 4.96 -3.87
CA TYR A 127 -5.44 6.29 -3.47
C TYR A 127 -4.66 6.96 -2.33
N SER A 128 -3.36 6.66 -2.16
CA SER A 128 -2.54 7.26 -1.08
C SER A 128 -1.45 8.19 -1.60
N LEU A 129 -0.85 7.88 -2.75
CA LEU A 129 0.31 8.62 -3.30
C LEU A 129 0.03 10.05 -3.76
N HIS A 130 -1.23 10.46 -3.84
CA HIS A 130 -1.58 11.86 -4.13
C HIS A 130 -1.45 12.78 -2.91
N TRP A 131 -1.35 12.21 -1.70
CA TRP A 131 -1.10 12.96 -0.48
C TRP A 131 0.38 13.26 -0.34
N LEU A 132 0.77 14.52 -0.48
CA LEU A 132 2.16 14.95 -0.30
C LEU A 132 2.62 14.77 1.15
N SER A 133 3.92 14.58 1.35
CA SER A 133 4.52 14.45 2.68
C SER A 133 4.39 15.73 3.52
N GLN A 134 4.31 16.87 2.85
CA GLN A 134 4.13 18.19 3.44
C GLN A 134 3.51 19.16 2.43
N VAL A 135 3.06 20.30 2.92
CA VAL A 135 2.70 21.44 2.07
C VAL A 135 3.94 21.86 1.28
N PRO A 136 3.86 22.04 -0.05
CA PRO A 136 5.00 22.45 -0.85
C PRO A 136 5.66 23.73 -0.33
N SER A 137 6.98 23.72 -0.26
CA SER A 137 7.76 24.95 -0.05
C SER A 137 7.57 25.91 -1.22
N GLY A 138 7.51 27.21 -0.96
CA GLY A 138 7.33 28.22 -2.02
C GLY A 138 5.87 28.50 -2.40
N LEU A 139 4.91 28.16 -1.53
CA LEU A 139 3.51 28.60 -1.65
C LEU A 139 3.22 29.94 -0.95
N VAL A 140 4.23 30.52 -0.30
CA VAL A 140 4.21 31.86 0.29
C VAL A 140 5.35 32.70 -0.29
N THR A 141 5.15 34.02 -0.38
CA THR A 141 6.23 34.98 -0.71
C THR A 141 7.18 35.15 0.47
N GLU A 142 8.30 35.86 0.27
CA GLU A 142 9.23 36.22 1.35
C GLU A 142 8.56 37.05 2.45
N GLU A 143 7.53 37.84 2.09
CA GLU A 143 6.70 38.62 3.02
C GLU A 143 5.58 37.79 3.67
N GLY A 144 5.53 36.48 3.43
CA GLY A 144 4.54 35.57 4.02
C GLY A 144 3.17 35.62 3.36
N LEU A 145 3.03 36.23 2.17
CA LEU A 145 1.75 36.31 1.48
C LEU A 145 1.46 35.02 0.71
N PRO A 146 0.22 34.48 0.75
CA PRO A 146 -0.12 33.26 0.03
C PRO A 146 -0.09 33.51 -1.48
N LEU A 147 0.59 32.64 -2.21
CA LEU A 147 0.68 32.67 -3.67
C LEU A 147 -0.55 32.05 -4.33
N ASN A 148 -1.20 31.08 -3.68
CA ASN A 148 -2.36 30.37 -4.21
C ASN A 148 -3.70 31.00 -3.76
N LYS A 149 -3.89 32.30 -3.99
CA LYS A 149 -5.06 33.03 -3.50
C LYS A 149 -6.36 32.44 -4.05
N GLY A 150 -7.31 32.15 -3.16
CA GLY A 150 -8.63 31.62 -3.52
C GLY A 150 -8.67 30.12 -3.82
N ASN A 151 -7.56 29.39 -3.66
CA ASN A 151 -7.54 27.93 -3.77
C ASN A 151 -6.85 27.28 -2.57
N ILE A 152 -7.29 26.08 -2.21
CA ILE A 152 -6.69 25.25 -1.15
C ILE A 152 -5.74 24.17 -1.68
N TYR A 153 -5.73 23.97 -3.00
CA TYR A 153 -4.85 23.07 -3.75
C TYR A 153 -4.56 23.69 -5.13
N ILE A 154 -3.81 23.00 -5.99
CA ILE A 154 -3.67 23.41 -7.39
C ILE A 154 -5.07 23.49 -8.05
N GLY A 155 -5.37 24.63 -8.66
CA GLY A 155 -6.63 24.89 -9.36
C GLY A 155 -6.39 25.64 -10.67
N LYS A 156 -7.46 25.84 -11.44
CA LYS A 156 -7.40 26.53 -12.75
C LYS A 156 -6.85 27.96 -12.67
N THR A 157 -7.01 28.61 -11.51
CA THR A 157 -6.55 29.97 -11.25
C THR A 157 -5.22 30.03 -10.50
N SER A 158 -4.60 28.88 -10.21
CA SER A 158 -3.30 28.83 -9.56
C SER A 158 -2.21 29.35 -10.50
N PRO A 159 -1.31 30.22 -10.02
CA PRO A 159 -0.19 30.71 -10.83
C PRO A 159 0.82 29.59 -11.10
N LYS A 160 1.64 29.75 -12.15
CA LYS A 160 2.61 28.72 -12.58
C LYS A 160 3.55 28.27 -11.46
N ASN A 161 4.06 29.20 -10.65
CA ASN A 161 4.95 28.87 -9.53
C ASN A 161 4.29 27.97 -8.47
N VAL A 162 2.96 28.04 -8.30
CA VAL A 162 2.23 27.10 -7.45
C VAL A 162 2.22 25.72 -8.08
N HIS A 163 1.94 25.61 -9.39
CA HIS A 163 2.01 24.33 -10.10
C HIS A 163 3.40 23.70 -10.00
N ASP A 164 4.45 24.48 -10.24
CA ASP A 164 5.84 24.02 -10.16
C ASP A 164 6.18 23.55 -8.74
N ALA A 165 5.79 24.30 -7.70
CA ALA A 165 6.05 23.91 -6.31
C ALA A 165 5.40 22.57 -5.92
N TYR A 166 4.15 22.35 -6.34
CA TYR A 166 3.47 21.07 -6.11
C TYR A 166 4.10 19.92 -6.89
N LEU A 167 4.50 20.15 -8.15
CA LEU A 167 5.20 19.15 -8.96
C LEU A 167 6.54 18.78 -8.33
N ASP A 168 7.34 19.76 -7.93
CA ASP A 168 8.63 19.55 -7.28
C ASP A 168 8.48 18.74 -5.97
N GLN A 169 7.42 19.01 -5.19
CA GLN A 169 7.12 18.26 -3.98
C GLN A 169 6.70 16.82 -4.30
N PHE A 170 5.82 16.62 -5.28
CA PHE A 170 5.41 15.29 -5.73
C PHE A 170 6.59 14.48 -6.24
N ASP A 171 7.47 15.07 -7.05
CA ASP A 171 8.63 14.37 -7.62
C ASP A 171 9.59 13.91 -6.53
N ARG A 172 9.86 14.76 -5.51
CA ARG A 172 10.66 14.35 -4.35
C ARG A 172 10.00 13.22 -3.56
N ASP A 173 8.72 13.38 -3.25
CA ASP A 173 7.96 12.43 -2.46
C ASP A 173 7.86 11.07 -3.17
N PHE A 174 7.54 11.07 -4.45
CA PHE A 174 7.42 9.86 -5.25
C PHE A 174 8.78 9.19 -5.49
N THR A 175 9.86 9.97 -5.67
CA THR A 175 11.23 9.43 -5.74
C THR A 175 11.64 8.76 -4.43
N ASN A 176 11.38 9.41 -3.30
CA ASN A 176 11.66 8.85 -1.97
C ASN A 176 10.85 7.57 -1.74
N PHE A 177 9.57 7.58 -2.10
CA PHE A 177 8.72 6.41 -2.05
C PHE A 177 9.33 5.25 -2.86
N LEU A 178 9.62 5.45 -4.14
CA LEU A 178 10.17 4.39 -5.00
C LEU A 178 11.51 3.87 -4.50
N SER A 179 12.39 4.76 -4.03
CA SER A 179 13.69 4.39 -3.48
C SER A 179 13.55 3.52 -2.23
N ALA A 180 12.68 3.93 -1.29
CA ALA A 180 12.41 3.14 -0.09
C ALA A 180 11.79 1.78 -0.42
N ARG A 181 10.87 1.71 -1.40
CA ARG A 181 10.29 0.44 -1.83
C ARG A 181 11.32 -0.48 -2.48
N ALA A 182 12.28 0.07 -3.22
CA ALA A 182 13.32 -0.72 -3.87
C ALA A 182 14.22 -1.42 -2.84
N ASP A 183 14.56 -0.76 -1.73
CA ASP A 183 15.36 -1.36 -0.66
C ASP A 183 14.59 -2.44 0.12
N GLU A 184 13.29 -2.22 0.34
CA GLU A 184 12.43 -3.10 1.15
C GLU A 184 11.97 -4.35 0.40
N LEU A 185 11.80 -4.25 -0.93
CA LEU A 185 11.43 -5.37 -1.77
C LEU A 185 12.63 -6.30 -1.97
N HIS A 186 12.38 -7.58 -1.78
CA HIS A 186 13.38 -8.59 -2.11
C HIS A 186 13.54 -8.73 -3.65
N ILE A 187 14.71 -9.19 -4.10
CA ILE A 187 15.27 -8.95 -5.45
C ILE A 187 14.37 -9.39 -6.65
N THR A 188 13.37 -10.24 -6.43
CA THR A 188 12.52 -10.81 -7.48
C THR A 188 11.09 -10.22 -7.55
N PHE A 189 10.85 -9.04 -6.98
CA PHE A 189 9.50 -8.62 -6.59
C PHE A 189 8.96 -7.32 -7.19
N ARG A 190 7.64 -7.09 -6.98
CA ARG A 190 6.81 -6.09 -7.68
C ARG A 190 6.05 -5.19 -6.70
N THR A 191 5.89 -3.92 -7.07
CA THR A 191 4.97 -2.95 -6.45
C THR A 191 3.74 -2.78 -7.34
N TYR A 192 2.55 -2.65 -6.74
CA TYR A 192 1.34 -2.21 -7.44
C TYR A 192 0.84 -0.89 -6.84
N LEU A 193 0.69 0.12 -7.73
CA LEU A 193 0.21 1.46 -7.39
C LEU A 193 -1.08 1.69 -8.19
N GLY A 194 -2.20 1.86 -7.49
CA GLY A 194 -3.55 1.88 -8.06
C GLY A 194 -4.39 3.09 -7.65
#